data_AF-A0A7S2DKP3-F1
#
_entry.id   AF-A0A7S2DKP3-F1
#
_cell.length_a   1.000
_cell.length_b   1.000
_cell.length_c   1.000
_cell.angle_alpha   90.00
_cell.angle_beta   90.00
_cell.angle_gamma   90.00
#
_symmetry.space_group_name_H-M   'P 1'
#
loop_
_entity.id
_entity.type
_entity.pdbx_description
1 polymer ?
#
loop_
_entity_poly.entity_id
_entity_poly.type
_entity_poly.pdbx_seq_one_letter_code
_entity_poly.pdbx_strand_id
1 'polypeptide(L)'
;RQKLHVSVNGIPVQGSPFRPQLSAGAVSATASTVSGTQLYDSVAGRPTTIHVQARDCFGNPRRFGGDAFALNVHAARPNREEYKETFRTFSQHYTSTDNGDGTYSLTWSAD
;
A
#
# COMPACT_ATOMS: atom_id res chain seq x y z
N ARG A 1 13.65 -11.36 -14.36
CA ARG A 1 14.30 -12.09 -13.23
C ARG A 1 15.81 -12.00 -13.43
N GLN A 2 16.54 -11.55 -12.41
CA GLN A 2 17.99 -11.30 -12.51
C GLN A 2 18.79 -12.61 -12.36
N LYS A 3 20.00 -12.67 -12.94
CA LYS A 3 20.90 -13.83 -12.92
C LYS A 3 22.29 -13.37 -12.50
N LEU A 4 22.91 -14.08 -11.56
CA LEU A 4 24.28 -13.81 -11.12
C LEU A 4 25.22 -14.81 -11.79
N HIS A 5 26.11 -14.30 -12.64
CA HIS A 5 27.15 -15.10 -13.27
C HIS A 5 28.43 -15.02 -12.44
N VAL A 6 28.97 -16.17 -12.06
CA VAL A 6 30.28 -16.29 -11.42
C VAL A 6 31.15 -17.18 -12.30
N SER A 7 32.37 -16.72 -12.60
CA SER A 7 33.36 -17.44 -13.40
C SER A 7 34.77 -17.24 -12.85
N VAL A 8 35.64 -18.23 -13.09
CA VAL A 8 37.08 -18.16 -12.81
C VAL A 8 37.79 -18.34 -14.16
N ASN A 9 38.64 -17.38 -14.53
CA ASN A 9 39.33 -17.36 -15.84
C ASN A 9 38.38 -17.48 -17.04
N GLY A 10 37.17 -16.92 -16.94
CA GLY A 10 36.15 -17.00 -17.99
C GLY A 10 35.32 -18.30 -17.98
N ILE A 11 35.69 -19.31 -17.17
CA ILE A 11 34.94 -20.56 -17.03
C ILE A 11 33.90 -20.40 -15.91
N PRO A 12 32.61 -20.62 -16.17
CA PRO A 12 31.58 -20.57 -15.13
C PRO A 12 31.86 -21.58 -14.01
N VAL A 13 31.73 -21.14 -12.76
CA VAL A 13 31.81 -22.06 -11.62
C VAL A 13 30.58 -22.97 -11.59
N GLN A 14 30.69 -24.13 -10.94
CA GLN A 14 29.56 -25.05 -10.79
C GLN A 14 28.34 -24.33 -10.17
N GLY A 15 27.18 -24.45 -10.80
CA GLY A 15 25.93 -23.80 -10.37
C GLY A 15 25.71 -22.39 -10.94
N SER A 16 26.69 -21.81 -11.64
CA SER A 16 26.53 -20.55 -12.38
C SER A 16 25.73 -20.79 -13.68
N PRO A 17 24.73 -19.94 -14.01
CA PRO A 17 24.31 -18.75 -13.27
C PRO A 17 23.38 -19.05 -12.08
N PHE A 18 23.64 -18.37 -10.97
CA PHE A 18 22.78 -18.40 -9.79
C PHE A 18 21.55 -17.52 -9.98
N ARG A 19 20.46 -17.90 -9.32
CA ARG A 19 19.19 -17.17 -9.30
C ARG A 19 18.87 -16.72 -7.88
N PRO A 20 19.49 -15.63 -7.39
CA PRO A 20 19.20 -15.14 -6.06
C PRO A 20 17.72 -14.71 -5.96
N GLN A 21 17.08 -15.07 -4.86
CA GLN A 21 15.76 -14.55 -4.52
C GLN A 21 15.94 -13.21 -3.81
N LEU A 22 15.73 -12.12 -4.53
CA LEU A 22 15.72 -10.78 -3.94
C LEU A 22 14.36 -10.56 -3.27
N SER A 23 14.36 -10.49 -1.94
CA SER A 23 13.22 -9.99 -1.17
C SER A 23 13.28 -8.47 -1.10
N ALA A 24 12.11 -7.83 -1.08
CA ALA A 24 12.02 -6.41 -0.80
C ALA A 24 12.57 -6.12 0.61
N GLY A 25 13.24 -4.98 0.74
CA GLY A 25 13.71 -4.47 2.03
C GLY A 25 12.59 -4.01 2.96
N ALA A 26 12.93 -3.12 3.90
CA ALA A 26 11.95 -2.44 4.74
C ALA A 26 10.96 -1.64 3.88
N VAL A 27 9.70 -1.55 4.33
CA VAL A 27 8.67 -0.79 3.63
C VAL A 27 9.05 0.69 3.53
N SER A 28 8.81 1.27 2.36
CA SER A 28 8.90 2.71 2.11
C SER A 28 7.53 3.23 1.73
N ALA A 29 6.98 4.11 2.57
CA ALA A 29 5.68 4.72 2.33
C ALA A 29 5.65 5.52 1.01
N THR A 30 6.73 6.21 0.68
CA THR A 30 6.83 7.04 -0.55
C THR A 30 6.91 6.21 -1.83
N ALA A 31 7.40 4.97 -1.74
CA ALA A 31 7.48 4.06 -2.88
C ALA A 31 6.23 3.18 -3.00
N SER A 32 5.42 3.08 -1.94
CA SER A 32 4.20 2.27 -1.91
C SER A 32 3.08 2.92 -2.71
N THR A 33 2.15 2.10 -3.20
CA THR A 33 1.08 2.56 -4.09
C THR A 33 -0.28 2.22 -3.51
N VAL A 34 -1.23 3.16 -3.58
CA VAL A 34 -2.62 2.96 -3.17
C VAL A 34 -3.50 2.86 -4.41
N SER A 35 -4.45 1.95 -4.42
CA SER A 35 -5.40 1.73 -5.52
C SER A 35 -6.82 1.46 -5.00
N GLY A 36 -7.80 1.69 -5.86
CA GLY A 36 -9.23 1.53 -5.56
C GLY A 36 -10.05 2.64 -6.21
N THR A 37 -11.19 2.31 -6.80
CA THR A 37 -12.12 3.33 -7.35
C THR A 37 -12.70 4.20 -6.25
N GLN A 38 -12.74 3.64 -5.04
CA GLN A 38 -13.13 4.24 -3.78
C GLN A 38 -12.29 5.46 -3.35
N LEU A 39 -11.11 5.66 -3.95
CA LEU A 39 -10.31 6.87 -3.75
C LEU A 39 -10.97 8.12 -4.35
N TYR A 40 -11.83 7.94 -5.35
CA TYR A 40 -12.44 9.02 -6.11
C TYR A 40 -13.95 9.11 -5.87
N ASP A 41 -14.61 7.97 -5.66
CA ASP A 41 -16.04 7.89 -5.38
C ASP A 41 -16.29 7.08 -4.11
N SER A 42 -16.85 7.74 -3.10
CA SER A 42 -17.33 7.08 -1.89
C SER A 42 -18.73 7.60 -1.55
N VAL A 43 -19.56 6.72 -1.00
CA VAL A 43 -20.95 7.04 -0.65
C VAL A 43 -21.05 7.03 0.87
N ALA A 44 -21.60 8.10 1.44
CA ALA A 44 -21.84 8.19 2.88
C ALA A 44 -22.69 7.00 3.37
N GLY A 45 -22.35 6.47 4.54
CA GLY A 45 -22.98 5.28 5.13
C GLY A 45 -22.67 3.96 4.41
N ARG A 46 -21.82 3.94 3.37
CA ARG A 46 -21.35 2.70 2.74
C ARG A 46 -19.88 2.43 3.06
N PRO A 47 -19.51 1.19 3.41
CA PRO A 47 -18.12 0.81 3.60
C PRO A 47 -17.37 0.96 2.28
N THR A 48 -16.25 1.65 2.36
CA THR A 48 -15.38 2.05 1.28
C THR A 48 -14.02 1.43 1.54
N THR A 49 -13.53 0.59 0.63
CA THR A 49 -12.26 -0.13 0.78
C THR A 49 -11.25 0.34 -0.26
N ILE A 50 -10.01 0.57 0.17
CA ILE A 50 -8.86 0.82 -0.71
C ILE A 50 -7.78 -0.21 -0.44
N HIS A 51 -6.91 -0.41 -1.42
CA HIS A 51 -5.82 -1.36 -1.35
C HIS A 51 -4.48 -0.63 -1.39
N VAL A 52 -3.56 -1.05 -0.54
CA VAL A 52 -2.18 -0.57 -0.50
C VAL A 52 -1.26 -1.71 -0.91
N GLN A 53 -0.42 -1.50 -1.91
CA GLN A 53 0.70 -2.38 -2.22
C GLN A 53 1.95 -1.80 -1.58
N ALA A 54 2.46 -2.47 -0.53
CA ALA A 54 3.69 -2.07 0.13
C ALA A 54 4.90 -2.37 -0.75
N ARG A 55 5.85 -1.43 -0.81
CA ARG A 55 7.09 -1.51 -1.58
C ARG A 55 8.27 -1.03 -0.76
N ASP A 56 9.47 -1.50 -1.06
CA ASP A 56 10.70 -0.95 -0.47
C ASP A 56 11.15 0.35 -1.16
N CYS A 57 12.21 0.99 -0.67
CA CYS A 57 12.75 2.23 -1.23
C CYS A 57 13.25 2.09 -2.69
N PHE A 58 13.43 0.87 -3.18
CA PHE A 58 13.82 0.58 -4.56
C PHE A 58 12.61 0.23 -5.45
N GLY A 59 11.39 0.30 -4.90
CA GLY A 59 10.14 0.00 -5.61
C GLY A 59 9.79 -1.49 -5.69
N ASN A 60 10.57 -2.36 -5.04
CA ASN A 60 10.28 -3.79 -5.03
C ASN A 60 9.04 -4.07 -4.19
N PRO A 61 8.06 -4.83 -4.69
CA PRO A 61 6.87 -5.17 -3.92
C PRO A 61 7.25 -6.06 -2.74
N ARG A 62 6.74 -5.71 -1.56
CA ARG A 62 6.73 -6.59 -0.39
C ARG A 62 5.93 -7.85 -0.76
N ARG A 63 6.40 -9.00 -0.27
CA ARG A 63 5.78 -10.32 -0.50
C ARG A 63 5.24 -10.95 0.79
N PHE A 64 5.38 -10.21 1.89
CA PHE A 64 5.00 -10.62 3.22
C PHE A 64 4.34 -9.42 3.89
N GLY A 65 3.37 -9.73 4.75
CA GLY A 65 2.76 -8.76 5.64
C GLY A 65 3.69 -8.30 6.77
N GLY A 66 3.09 -7.70 7.80
CA GLY A 66 3.74 -7.25 9.03
C GLY A 66 4.06 -5.76 9.09
N ASP A 67 3.74 -5.01 8.04
CA ASP A 67 3.86 -3.55 8.02
C ASP A 67 2.54 -2.91 8.51
N ALA A 68 2.62 -1.82 9.28
CA ALA A 68 1.43 -1.14 9.79
C ALA A 68 1.05 0.03 8.89
N PHE A 69 -0.22 0.09 8.47
CA PHE A 69 -0.77 1.19 7.70
C PHE A 69 -1.92 1.86 8.47
N ALA A 70 -1.85 3.18 8.58
CA ALA A 70 -2.91 4.00 9.17
C ALA A 70 -3.62 4.81 8.08
N LEU A 71 -4.95 4.90 8.17
CA LEU A 71 -5.76 5.71 7.27
C LEU A 71 -6.18 6.99 8.01
N ASN A 72 -6.00 8.14 7.35
CA ASN A 72 -6.53 9.41 7.83
C ASN A 72 -7.47 10.03 6.77
N VAL A 73 -8.77 10.09 7.06
CA VAL A 73 -9.81 10.63 6.17
C VAL A 73 -10.28 11.98 6.66
N HIS A 74 -10.06 13.01 5.84
CA HIS A 74 -10.56 14.37 6.10
C HIS A 74 -11.72 14.69 5.17
N ALA A 75 -12.87 15.05 5.74
CA ALA A 75 -13.96 15.60 4.95
C ALA A 75 -13.60 17.00 4.45
N ALA A 76 -13.91 17.28 3.19
CA ALA A 76 -13.79 18.62 2.65
C ALA A 76 -14.90 19.51 3.23
N ARG A 77 -14.55 20.71 3.68
CA ARG A 77 -15.54 21.69 4.12
C ARG A 77 -16.44 22.04 2.93
N PRO A 78 -17.77 22.09 3.12
CA PRO A 78 -18.66 22.47 2.04
C PRO A 78 -18.46 23.95 1.66
N ASN A 79 -18.52 24.23 0.36
CA ASN A 79 -18.37 25.59 -0.17
C ASN A 79 -19.60 26.47 0.06
N ARG A 80 -20.77 25.86 0.25
CA ARG A 80 -22.04 26.55 0.54
C ARG A 80 -22.12 26.92 2.02
N GLU A 81 -22.35 28.20 2.30
CA GLU A 81 -22.46 28.74 3.67
C GLU A 81 -23.47 27.98 4.53
N GLU A 82 -24.62 27.64 3.94
CA GLU A 82 -25.71 26.88 4.56
C GLU A 82 -25.27 25.53 5.15
N TYR A 83 -24.25 24.89 4.57
CA TYR A 83 -23.76 23.59 5.02
C TYR A 83 -22.50 23.67 5.89
N LYS A 84 -21.96 24.87 6.13
CA LYS A 84 -20.76 25.04 6.98
C LYS A 84 -21.07 24.82 8.46
N GLU A 85 -22.24 25.24 8.92
CA GLU A 85 -22.66 25.10 10.32
C GLU A 85 -22.98 23.65 10.70
N THR A 86 -23.39 22.83 9.72
CA THR A 86 -23.70 21.41 9.91
C THR A 86 -22.49 20.50 9.67
N PHE A 87 -21.36 21.06 9.25
CA PHE A 87 -20.13 20.29 9.01
C PHE A 87 -19.60 19.71 10.32
N ARG A 88 -19.64 18.39 10.43
CA ARG A 88 -19.06 17.65 11.56
C ARG A 88 -17.73 17.04 11.15
N THR A 89 -16.76 17.07 12.05
CA THR A 89 -15.58 16.21 11.95
C THR A 89 -16.03 14.78 12.20
N PHE A 90 -15.92 13.95 11.18
CA PHE A 90 -16.24 12.53 11.31
C PHE A 90 -15.18 11.84 12.17
N SER A 91 -15.64 11.09 13.17
CA SER A 91 -14.78 10.16 13.90
C SER A 91 -14.37 9.05 12.95
N GLN A 92 -13.07 8.91 12.73
CA GLN A 92 -12.56 7.95 11.77
C GLN A 92 -12.57 6.55 12.38
N HIS A 93 -13.61 5.79 12.06
CA HIS A 93 -13.58 4.34 12.22
C HIS A 93 -13.07 3.74 10.92
N TYR A 94 -11.85 3.19 10.95
CA TYR A 94 -11.34 2.40 9.84
C TYR A 94 -10.79 1.07 10.35
N THR A 95 -10.82 0.08 9.48
CA THR A 95 -10.21 -1.22 9.70
C THR A 95 -9.06 -1.40 8.72
N SER A 96 -7.90 -1.81 9.23
CA SER A 96 -6.75 -2.20 8.42
C SER A 96 -6.56 -3.71 8.47
N THR A 97 -6.63 -4.35 7.31
CA THR A 97 -6.38 -5.79 7.16
C THR A 97 -5.09 -5.99 6.39
N ASP A 98 -4.16 -6.74 6.97
CA ASP A 98 -2.98 -7.25 6.28
C ASP A 98 -3.35 -8.55 5.55
N ASN A 99 -3.16 -8.60 4.23
CA ASN A 99 -3.47 -9.77 3.43
C ASN A 99 -2.34 -10.83 3.45
N GLY A 100 -1.22 -10.55 4.13
CA GLY A 100 -0.10 -11.45 4.32
C GLY A 100 0.85 -11.57 3.12
N ASP A 101 0.52 -10.93 1.99
CA ASP A 101 1.27 -10.98 0.74
C ASP A 101 1.98 -9.65 0.40
N GLY A 102 2.01 -8.71 1.36
CA GLY A 102 2.51 -7.35 1.17
C GLY A 102 1.47 -6.38 0.61
N THR A 103 0.21 -6.81 0.50
CA THR A 103 -0.94 -5.94 0.27
C THR A 103 -1.77 -5.75 1.53
N TYR A 104 -2.37 -4.57 1.66
CA TYR A 104 -3.17 -4.17 2.82
C TYR A 104 -4.50 -3.60 2.33
N SER A 105 -5.58 -3.95 3.02
CA SER A 105 -6.93 -3.47 2.72
C SER A 105 -7.37 -2.54 3.83
N LEU A 106 -7.63 -1.26 3.50
CA LEU A 106 -8.10 -0.26 4.45
C LEU A 106 -9.57 0.03 4.15
N THR A 107 -10.45 -0.22 5.12
CA THR A 107 -11.90 0.00 4.96
C THR A 107 -12.39 1.06 5.94
N TRP A 108 -13.19 2.02 5.46
CA TRP A 108 -13.84 3.03 6.30
C TRP A 108 -15.26 3.30 5.81
N SER A 109 -16.11 3.86 6.67
CA SER A 109 -17.35 4.52 6.26
C SER A 109 -17.34 5.97 6.75
N ALA A 110 -17.83 6.87 5.91
CA ALA A 110 -18.15 8.23 6.35
C ALA A 110 -19.64 8.23 6.72
N ASP A 111 -19.94 8.28 8.01
CA ASP A 111 -21.32 8.31 8.55
C ASP A 111 -21.86 9.73 8.65
#